data_AF-A0A926H0W9-F1
#
_entry.id   AF-A0A926H0W9-F1
#
_cell.length_a   1.000
_cell.length_b   1.000
_cell.length_c   1.000
_cell.angle_alpha   90.00
_cell.angle_beta   90.00
_cell.angle_gamma   90.00
#
_symmetry.space_group_name_H-M   'P 1'
#
loop_
_entity.id
_entity.type
_entity.pdbx_description
1 polymer ?
#
loop_
_entity_poly.entity_id
_entity_poly.type
_entity_poly.pdbx_seq_one_letter_code
_entity_poly.pdbx_strand_id
1 'polypeptide(L)'
;MTQKSFVSPRVAVLPLLGLLVFGSVTAPAAFARQASPPATPPAPLSAPATDAASDPLARIRDEGINRSQVMQTISYLTDVIGPRLTNSPGMTRANQWSASQLTKWGLANAHQEAWGPFGRGWSLQKFSAQVVGSEPFPLIVYPKAWSPGVKGTLTAPVVYLNPTTEAELAAYKGKIKGAIVLNGAMRELPAHFDPQARRYSDDELLKMAQATKPEPGARRPTQTPTPEQRAATEFAAKRTRFLYDEGAALLIDAGRIGDDGTVYVQSAAIPPPTPSGTLPPPAQTPAPSSP
;
A
#
# COMPACT_ATOMS: atom_id res chain seq x y z
N MET A 1 38.93 -52.50 -3.21
CA MET A 1 39.84 -51.43 -2.74
C MET A 1 38.96 -50.29 -2.23
N THR A 2 39.03 -49.81 -0.99
CA THR A 2 39.82 -50.28 0.17
C THR A 2 39.03 -49.99 1.45
N GLN A 3 39.04 -50.95 2.36
CA GLN A 3 38.40 -50.92 3.68
C GLN A 3 39.14 -49.93 4.62
N LYS A 4 38.42 -49.18 5.47
CA LYS A 4 38.72 -49.12 6.91
C LYS A 4 37.65 -48.40 7.75
N SER A 5 37.47 -48.97 8.92
CA SER A 5 36.47 -48.69 9.94
C SER A 5 37.11 -48.06 11.19
N PHE A 6 36.25 -47.76 12.17
CA PHE A 6 36.39 -48.08 13.60
C PHE A 6 36.78 -46.97 14.61
N VAL A 7 36.16 -47.11 15.80
CA VAL A 7 36.52 -46.66 17.16
C VAL A 7 36.05 -45.26 17.63
N SER A 8 35.32 -45.29 18.75
CA SER A 8 35.09 -44.21 19.72
C SER A 8 35.82 -44.56 21.04
N PRO A 9 36.26 -43.57 21.83
CA PRO A 9 36.48 -43.80 23.27
C PRO A 9 35.79 -42.79 24.23
N ARG A 10 35.75 -43.17 25.52
CA ARG A 10 35.22 -42.49 26.72
C ARG A 10 36.38 -42.18 27.73
N VAL A 11 36.09 -41.49 28.87
CA VAL A 11 36.92 -41.38 30.12
C VAL A 11 38.17 -40.45 30.02
N ALA A 12 38.70 -39.68 31.01
CA ALA A 12 38.44 -39.31 32.44
C ALA A 12 38.78 -37.79 32.65
N VAL A 13 38.52 -37.04 33.75
CA VAL A 13 38.01 -37.23 35.15
C VAL A 13 39.06 -37.26 36.31
N LEU A 14 38.93 -36.27 37.24
CA LEU A 14 39.48 -36.17 38.64
C LEU A 14 40.96 -35.64 38.87
N PRO A 15 41.46 -35.36 40.11
CA PRO A 15 41.77 -33.97 40.59
C PRO A 15 43.15 -33.80 41.33
N LEU A 16 43.39 -32.67 42.06
CA LEU A 16 44.13 -32.46 43.35
C LEU A 16 44.18 -30.92 43.68
N LEU A 17 44.01 -30.36 44.90
CA LEU A 17 44.83 -30.35 46.16
C LEU A 17 46.17 -29.56 46.04
N GLY A 18 46.64 -28.66 46.93
CA GLY A 18 46.14 -28.02 48.17
C GLY A 18 47.26 -27.29 48.98
N LEU A 19 46.91 -26.65 50.13
CA LEU A 19 47.75 -26.23 51.29
C LEU A 19 48.31 -24.76 51.43
N LEU A 20 48.43 -24.33 52.71
CA LEU A 20 48.79 -23.01 53.28
C LEU A 20 50.29 -22.84 53.65
N VAL A 21 50.71 -21.60 53.94
CA VAL A 21 51.81 -21.26 54.88
C VAL A 21 51.37 -20.10 55.83
N PHE A 22 51.88 -20.12 57.08
CA PHE A 22 51.59 -19.19 58.20
C PHE A 22 52.57 -18.00 58.29
N GLY A 23 52.20 -16.94 59.02
CA GLY A 23 53.14 -15.91 59.51
C GLY A 23 52.46 -14.81 60.37
N SER A 24 52.87 -14.68 61.65
CA SER A 24 52.25 -13.79 62.65
C SER A 24 53.10 -12.55 62.96
N VAL A 25 52.52 -11.35 63.07
CA VAL A 25 53.13 -10.19 63.77
C VAL A 25 52.07 -9.37 64.53
N THR A 26 52.46 -8.92 65.73
CA THR A 26 51.68 -8.18 66.74
C THR A 26 51.42 -6.72 66.37
N ALA A 27 50.30 -6.16 66.83
CA ALA A 27 49.92 -4.76 66.60
C ALA A 27 50.44 -3.79 67.68
N PRO A 28 50.59 -2.49 67.32
CA PRO A 28 50.34 -1.38 68.23
C PRO A 28 49.10 -0.57 67.79
N ALA A 29 48.30 -0.12 68.75
CA ALA A 29 47.13 0.72 68.50
C ALA A 29 47.45 2.21 68.71
N ALA A 30 47.06 3.06 67.75
CA ALA A 30 46.92 4.51 67.97
C ALA A 30 45.97 5.16 66.96
N PHE A 31 45.11 6.04 67.48
CA PHE A 31 44.20 6.96 66.77
C PHE A 31 43.18 6.37 65.78
N ALA A 32 41.94 6.27 66.24
CA ALA A 32 40.78 5.91 65.45
C ALA A 32 40.48 6.96 64.38
N ARG A 33 40.71 6.61 63.11
CA ARG A 33 40.02 7.23 61.99
C ARG A 33 38.58 6.71 62.03
N GLN A 34 37.61 7.60 62.23
CA GLN A 34 36.19 7.23 62.30
C GLN A 34 35.76 6.71 60.93
N ALA A 35 35.73 5.38 60.78
CA ALA A 35 35.34 4.75 59.52
C ALA A 35 33.83 4.89 59.34
N SER A 36 33.43 5.62 58.30
CA SER A 36 32.04 5.61 57.83
C SER A 36 31.62 4.16 57.57
N PRO A 37 30.39 3.74 57.95
CA PRO A 37 29.92 2.39 57.66
C PRO A 37 29.94 2.14 56.13
N PRO A 38 30.19 0.90 55.69
CA PRO A 38 30.19 0.58 54.27
C PRO A 38 28.81 0.92 53.68
N ALA A 39 28.80 1.78 52.68
CA ALA A 39 27.58 2.13 51.95
C ALA A 39 27.01 0.86 51.33
N THR A 40 25.88 0.39 51.86
CA THR A 40 25.15 -0.74 51.27
C THR A 40 24.76 -0.35 49.85
N PRO A 41 25.06 -1.15 48.81
CA PRO A 41 24.56 -0.86 47.47
C PRO A 41 23.04 -0.79 47.53
N PRO A 42 22.40 0.21 46.87
CA PRO A 42 20.94 0.28 46.89
C PRO A 42 20.37 -1.02 46.33
N ALA A 43 19.50 -1.65 47.10
CA ALA A 43 18.79 -2.84 46.63
C ALA A 43 18.09 -2.48 45.31
N PRO A 44 18.08 -3.38 44.30
CA PRO A 44 17.38 -3.11 43.07
C PRO A 44 15.92 -2.85 43.40
N LEU A 45 15.43 -1.66 43.04
CA LEU A 45 14.03 -1.31 43.15
C LEU A 45 13.24 -2.26 42.25
N SER A 46 12.78 -3.35 42.86
CA SER A 46 11.88 -4.29 42.24
C SER A 46 10.58 -3.53 42.04
N ALA A 47 10.36 -3.02 40.83
CA ALA A 47 9.08 -2.48 40.44
C ALA A 47 8.02 -3.53 40.80
N PRO A 48 6.90 -3.15 41.46
CA PRO A 48 5.86 -4.11 41.80
C PRO A 48 5.42 -4.80 40.51
N ALA A 49 5.29 -6.12 40.56
CA ALA A 49 4.76 -6.89 39.44
C ALA A 49 3.29 -6.47 39.25
N THR A 50 3.06 -5.49 38.39
CA THR A 50 1.73 -5.05 37.98
C THR A 50 1.03 -6.24 37.35
N ASP A 51 0.01 -6.78 38.03
CA ASP A 51 -0.80 -7.88 37.49
C ASP A 51 -1.21 -7.54 36.06
N ALA A 52 -1.07 -8.49 35.14
CA ALA A 52 -1.34 -8.24 33.71
C ALA A 52 -2.79 -7.79 33.43
N ALA A 53 -3.73 -8.04 34.37
CA ALA A 53 -5.10 -7.50 34.30
C ALA A 53 -5.20 -6.00 34.67
N SER A 54 -4.23 -5.47 35.42
CA SER A 54 -4.18 -4.06 35.87
C SER A 54 -3.34 -3.16 34.96
N ASP A 55 -2.40 -3.71 34.17
CA ASP A 55 -1.66 -2.99 33.13
C ASP A 55 -2.61 -2.44 32.04
N PRO A 56 -2.71 -1.12 31.84
CA PRO A 56 -3.52 -0.54 30.77
C PRO A 56 -3.12 -1.02 29.37
N LEU A 57 -1.83 -1.29 29.13
CA LEU A 57 -1.34 -1.76 27.83
C LEU A 57 -1.75 -3.22 27.56
N ALA A 58 -1.81 -4.06 28.59
CA ALA A 58 -2.36 -5.42 28.49
C ALA A 58 -3.87 -5.39 28.22
N ARG A 59 -4.62 -4.53 28.92
CA ARG A 59 -6.07 -4.35 28.68
C ARG A 59 -6.37 -3.88 27.26
N ILE A 60 -5.60 -2.93 26.71
CA ILE A 60 -5.74 -2.47 25.32
C ILE A 60 -5.43 -3.59 24.32
N ARG A 61 -4.37 -4.38 24.56
CA ARG A 61 -4.03 -5.54 23.70
C ARG A 61 -5.12 -6.61 23.74
N ASP A 62 -5.63 -6.93 24.91
CA ASP A 62 -6.70 -7.90 25.12
C ASP A 62 -8.01 -7.47 24.43
N GLU A 63 -8.36 -6.18 24.48
CA GLU A 63 -9.48 -5.62 23.72
C GLU A 63 -9.28 -5.78 22.20
N GLY A 64 -8.10 -5.40 21.70
CA GLY A 64 -7.78 -5.43 20.27
C GLY A 64 -7.67 -6.83 19.66
N ILE A 65 -7.41 -7.86 20.48
CA ILE A 65 -7.24 -9.26 20.04
C ILE A 65 -8.49 -10.10 20.35
N ASN A 66 -8.99 -10.08 21.59
CA ASN A 66 -10.03 -11.02 22.05
C ASN A 66 -11.45 -10.43 22.00
N ARG A 67 -11.62 -9.11 21.90
CA ARG A 67 -12.94 -8.43 21.84
C ARG A 67 -13.09 -7.48 20.64
N SER A 68 -12.25 -7.68 19.63
CA SER A 68 -12.12 -6.80 18.48
C SER A 68 -13.40 -6.68 17.64
N GLN A 69 -13.88 -5.45 17.47
CA GLN A 69 -15.03 -5.13 16.59
C GLN A 69 -14.62 -4.96 15.11
N VAL A 70 -13.38 -5.33 14.74
CA VAL A 70 -12.81 -5.10 13.40
C VAL A 70 -13.63 -5.78 12.29
N MET A 71 -14.13 -7.00 12.51
CA MET A 71 -14.87 -7.74 11.49
C MET A 71 -16.24 -7.13 11.18
N GLN A 72 -16.95 -6.65 12.20
CA GLN A 72 -18.21 -5.91 12.02
C GLN A 72 -17.95 -4.55 11.34
N THR A 73 -16.89 -3.86 11.76
CA THR A 73 -16.49 -2.56 11.21
C THR A 73 -16.14 -2.66 9.73
N ILE A 74 -15.31 -3.65 9.33
CA ILE A 74 -14.90 -3.83 7.95
C ILE A 74 -16.07 -4.30 7.08
N SER A 75 -16.90 -5.25 7.54
CA SER A 75 -18.09 -5.71 6.81
C SER A 75 -19.08 -4.56 6.54
N TYR A 76 -19.36 -3.69 7.52
CA TYR A 76 -20.22 -2.54 7.27
C TYR A 76 -19.63 -1.60 6.19
N LEU A 77 -18.32 -1.38 6.23
CA LEU A 77 -17.64 -0.59 5.22
C LEU A 77 -17.66 -1.28 3.84
N THR A 78 -17.31 -2.56 3.73
CA THR A 78 -17.19 -3.26 2.44
C THR A 78 -18.52 -3.66 1.82
N ASP A 79 -19.51 -4.00 2.64
CA ASP A 79 -20.72 -4.70 2.17
C ASP A 79 -21.94 -3.76 2.14
N VAL A 80 -22.06 -2.87 3.13
CA VAL A 80 -23.18 -1.89 3.23
C VAL A 80 -22.84 -0.57 2.53
N ILE A 81 -21.61 -0.06 2.71
CA ILE A 81 -21.16 1.16 2.03
C ILE A 81 -20.55 0.84 0.66
N GLY A 82 -19.84 -0.27 0.49
CA GLY A 82 -19.31 -0.67 -0.82
C GLY A 82 -18.19 0.24 -1.32
N PRO A 83 -18.13 0.54 -2.63
CA PRO A 83 -17.01 1.27 -3.23
C PRO A 83 -16.91 2.73 -2.77
N ARG A 84 -15.69 3.16 -2.42
CA ARG A 84 -15.37 4.47 -1.81
C ARG A 84 -14.32 5.24 -2.64
N LEU A 85 -14.64 5.55 -3.90
CA LEU A 85 -13.77 6.41 -4.71
C LEU A 85 -13.71 7.82 -4.10
N THR A 86 -12.56 8.50 -4.14
CA THR A 86 -12.39 9.88 -3.63
C THR A 86 -13.45 10.82 -4.21
N ASN A 87 -14.09 11.60 -3.34
CA ASN A 87 -15.20 12.52 -3.66
C ASN A 87 -16.42 11.85 -4.34
N SER A 88 -16.63 10.54 -4.17
CA SER A 88 -17.86 9.86 -4.57
C SER A 88 -18.90 9.82 -3.44
N PRO A 89 -20.19 9.59 -3.73
CA PRO A 89 -21.22 9.40 -2.71
C PRO A 89 -20.90 8.27 -1.72
N GLY A 90 -20.19 7.22 -2.16
CA GLY A 90 -19.71 6.15 -1.30
C GLY A 90 -18.70 6.62 -0.26
N MET A 91 -17.77 7.51 -0.65
CA MET A 91 -16.82 8.13 0.28
C MET A 91 -17.52 9.07 1.26
N THR A 92 -18.48 9.89 0.80
CA THR A 92 -19.26 10.76 1.69
C THR A 92 -20.00 9.96 2.76
N ARG A 93 -20.69 8.87 2.38
CA ARG A 93 -21.33 7.95 3.32
C ARG A 93 -20.34 7.31 4.30
N ALA A 94 -19.17 6.91 3.82
CA ALA A 94 -18.10 6.34 4.66
C ALA A 94 -17.62 7.34 5.72
N ASN A 95 -17.30 8.57 5.31
CA ASN A 95 -16.83 9.61 6.23
C ASN A 95 -17.91 9.97 7.26
N GLN A 96 -19.19 10.00 6.86
CA GLN A 96 -20.32 10.29 7.76
C GLN A 96 -20.53 9.18 8.78
N TRP A 97 -20.48 7.92 8.32
CA TRP A 97 -20.57 6.76 9.18
C TRP A 97 -19.38 6.69 10.16
N SER A 98 -18.15 6.88 9.70
CA SER A 98 -16.95 6.83 10.54
C SER A 98 -16.98 7.89 11.65
N ALA A 99 -17.31 9.15 11.33
CA ALA A 99 -17.47 10.19 12.35
C ALA A 99 -18.56 9.78 13.37
N SER A 100 -19.70 9.27 12.90
CA SER A 100 -20.79 8.80 13.76
C SER A 100 -20.41 7.62 14.66
N GLN A 101 -19.59 6.67 14.19
CA GLN A 101 -19.11 5.55 15.02
C GLN A 101 -18.12 6.02 16.07
N LEU A 102 -17.18 6.89 15.70
CA LEU A 102 -16.24 7.48 16.66
C LEU A 102 -16.98 8.24 17.78
N THR A 103 -18.01 9.02 17.44
CA THR A 103 -18.87 9.66 18.45
C THR A 103 -19.56 8.64 19.35
N LYS A 104 -20.12 7.55 18.78
CA LYS A 104 -20.78 6.48 19.56
C LYS A 104 -19.83 5.71 20.47
N TRP A 105 -18.55 5.60 20.10
CA TRP A 105 -17.50 5.03 20.95
C TRP A 105 -16.94 6.03 21.99
N GLY A 106 -17.50 7.24 22.07
CA GLY A 106 -17.17 8.24 23.10
C GLY A 106 -16.07 9.24 22.74
N LEU A 107 -15.65 9.34 21.47
CA LEU A 107 -14.69 10.36 21.05
C LEU A 107 -15.36 11.74 20.99
N ALA A 108 -14.87 12.68 21.81
CA ALA A 108 -15.48 14.00 22.00
C ALA A 108 -15.45 14.91 20.75
N ASN A 109 -14.41 14.80 19.90
CA ASN A 109 -14.15 15.72 18.78
C ASN A 109 -14.25 15.03 17.40
N ALA A 110 -15.06 13.98 17.26
CA ALA A 110 -15.22 13.28 15.99
C ALA A 110 -16.02 14.11 14.97
N HIS A 111 -15.35 14.65 13.95
CA HIS A 111 -15.96 15.47 12.91
C HIS A 111 -15.27 15.24 11.55
N GLN A 112 -15.76 15.91 10.50
CA GLN A 112 -15.17 15.87 9.16
C GLN A 112 -14.44 17.17 8.87
N GLU A 113 -13.20 17.06 8.42
CA GLU A 113 -12.44 18.18 7.87
C GLU A 113 -12.60 18.22 6.35
N ALA A 114 -12.86 19.40 5.81
CA ALA A 114 -12.96 19.60 4.37
C ALA A 114 -11.56 19.66 3.75
N TRP A 115 -11.31 18.82 2.74
CA TRP A 115 -10.10 18.86 1.92
C TRP A 115 -10.45 19.14 0.46
N GLY A 116 -9.90 20.21 -0.10
CA GLY A 116 -10.21 20.64 -1.47
C GLY A 116 -9.89 22.12 -1.72
N PRO A 117 -10.14 22.63 -2.93
CA PRO A 117 -11.10 22.11 -3.91
C PRO A 117 -10.64 20.87 -4.69
N PHE A 118 -11.40 19.78 -4.61
CA PHE A 118 -11.16 18.56 -5.40
C PHE A 118 -11.85 18.57 -6.78
N GLY A 119 -12.82 19.47 -6.99
CA GLY A 119 -13.66 19.49 -8.20
C GLY A 119 -14.84 18.54 -8.13
N ARG A 120 -15.27 18.00 -9.27
CA ARG A 120 -16.50 17.20 -9.38
C ARG A 120 -16.29 15.77 -8.87
N GLY A 121 -17.28 15.26 -8.13
CA GLY A 121 -17.36 13.84 -7.77
C GLY A 121 -17.64 12.96 -8.98
N TRP A 122 -17.39 11.65 -8.85
CA TRP A 122 -17.67 10.67 -9.89
C TRP A 122 -18.23 9.37 -9.29
N SER A 123 -19.12 8.72 -10.04
CA SER A 123 -19.69 7.41 -9.71
C SER A 123 -20.10 6.70 -10.99
N LEU A 124 -19.75 5.42 -11.12
CA LEU A 124 -20.26 4.57 -12.20
C LEU A 124 -21.70 4.14 -11.88
N GLN A 125 -22.63 4.42 -12.79
CA GLN A 125 -24.05 4.09 -12.63
C GLN A 125 -24.47 2.88 -13.48
N LYS A 126 -24.20 2.95 -14.79
CA LYS A 126 -24.40 1.86 -15.75
C LYS A 126 -23.32 1.93 -16.82
N PHE A 127 -22.82 0.78 -17.24
CA PHE A 127 -21.92 0.65 -18.38
C PHE A 127 -22.06 -0.74 -19.02
N SER A 128 -21.90 -0.81 -20.33
CA SER A 128 -21.83 -2.03 -21.13
C SER A 128 -21.15 -1.70 -22.45
N ALA A 129 -20.27 -2.58 -22.92
CA ALA A 129 -19.63 -2.45 -24.23
C ALA A 129 -19.63 -3.81 -24.94
N GLN A 130 -19.80 -3.77 -26.26
CA GLN A 130 -19.82 -4.94 -27.13
C GLN A 130 -19.38 -4.53 -28.53
N VAL A 131 -18.79 -5.46 -29.28
CA VAL A 131 -18.54 -5.28 -30.72
C VAL A 131 -19.83 -5.56 -31.47
N VAL A 132 -20.20 -4.66 -32.37
CA VAL A 132 -21.38 -4.76 -33.24
C VAL A 132 -20.93 -4.99 -34.70
N GLY A 133 -20.25 -6.12 -34.91
CA GLY A 133 -19.75 -6.57 -36.22
C GLY A 133 -20.56 -7.74 -36.79
N SER A 134 -20.00 -8.40 -37.80
CA SER A 134 -20.53 -9.68 -38.34
C SER A 134 -20.61 -10.78 -37.29
N GLU A 135 -19.67 -10.77 -36.34
CA GLU A 135 -19.66 -11.63 -35.16
C GLU A 135 -19.69 -10.72 -33.91
N PRO A 136 -20.86 -10.57 -33.26
CA PRO A 136 -21.00 -9.70 -32.09
C PRO A 136 -20.54 -10.40 -30.80
N PHE A 137 -19.71 -9.73 -30.00
CA PHE A 137 -19.23 -10.25 -28.72
C PHE A 137 -19.13 -9.15 -27.65
N PRO A 138 -19.34 -9.48 -26.35
CA PRO A 138 -19.20 -8.52 -25.25
C PRO A 138 -17.73 -8.18 -25.00
N LEU A 139 -17.46 -6.95 -24.53
CA LEU A 139 -16.12 -6.50 -24.18
C LEU A 139 -15.96 -6.37 -22.67
N ILE A 140 -14.94 -7.02 -22.11
CA ILE A 140 -14.53 -6.84 -20.70
C ILE A 140 -13.70 -5.56 -20.59
N VAL A 141 -14.39 -4.44 -20.41
CA VAL A 141 -13.80 -3.10 -20.23
C VAL A 141 -14.58 -2.33 -19.16
N TYR A 142 -13.94 -1.36 -18.51
CA TYR A 142 -14.59 -0.54 -17.48
C TYR A 142 -14.19 0.94 -17.62
N PRO A 143 -15.10 1.91 -17.40
CA PRO A 143 -14.78 3.34 -17.50
C PRO A 143 -13.75 3.78 -16.47
N LYS A 144 -12.75 4.54 -16.94
CA LYS A 144 -11.78 5.21 -16.07
C LYS A 144 -12.47 6.26 -15.18
N ALA A 145 -12.06 6.35 -13.92
CA ALA A 145 -12.65 7.28 -12.97
C ALA A 145 -12.48 8.74 -13.45
N TRP A 146 -13.48 9.58 -13.21
CA TRP A 146 -13.56 10.97 -13.71
C TRP A 146 -13.63 11.15 -15.24
N SER A 147 -13.77 10.06 -16.01
CA SER A 147 -14.12 10.17 -17.44
C SER A 147 -15.52 10.80 -17.65
N PRO A 148 -15.73 11.55 -18.73
CA PRO A 148 -17.05 12.05 -19.09
C PRO A 148 -17.98 10.89 -19.49
N GLY A 149 -19.26 10.99 -19.12
CA GLY A 149 -20.27 10.04 -19.55
C GLY A 149 -20.73 10.27 -21.00
N VAL A 150 -21.07 9.18 -21.69
CA VAL A 150 -21.73 9.21 -23.00
C VAL A 150 -23.24 9.44 -22.82
N LYS A 151 -23.85 10.25 -23.69
CA LYS A 151 -25.31 10.38 -23.76
C LYS A 151 -25.91 9.22 -24.57
N GLY A 152 -26.50 8.24 -23.89
CA GLY A 152 -27.08 7.06 -24.55
C GLY A 152 -26.01 6.09 -25.06
N THR A 153 -26.29 5.42 -26.17
CA THR A 153 -25.39 4.44 -26.80
C THR A 153 -24.46 5.13 -27.79
N LEU A 154 -23.15 4.95 -27.65
CA LEU A 154 -22.16 5.30 -28.67
C LEU A 154 -21.89 4.09 -29.56
N THR A 155 -22.08 4.26 -30.86
CA THR A 155 -21.65 3.30 -31.89
C THR A 155 -20.81 4.06 -32.90
N ALA A 156 -19.57 3.62 -33.11
CA ALA A 156 -18.59 4.29 -33.97
C ALA A 156 -17.56 3.28 -34.51
N PRO A 157 -16.87 3.59 -35.62
CA PRO A 157 -15.77 2.78 -36.13
C PRO A 157 -14.64 2.64 -35.09
N VAL A 158 -13.98 1.48 -35.10
CA VAL A 158 -12.83 1.20 -34.23
C VAL A 158 -11.53 1.44 -35.01
N VAL A 159 -10.60 2.19 -34.43
CA VAL A 159 -9.26 2.44 -35.00
C VAL A 159 -8.20 1.94 -34.03
N TYR A 160 -7.29 1.07 -34.49
CA TYR A 160 -6.10 0.70 -33.74
C TYR A 160 -4.99 1.73 -33.93
N LEU A 161 -4.37 2.18 -32.83
CA LEU A 161 -3.37 3.24 -32.83
C LEU A 161 -2.22 2.87 -31.89
N ASN A 162 -1.09 2.46 -32.47
CA ASN A 162 0.16 2.18 -31.74
C ASN A 162 1.39 2.86 -32.39
N PRO A 163 1.42 4.20 -32.49
CA PRO A 163 2.58 4.93 -32.97
C PRO A 163 3.68 4.91 -31.90
N THR A 164 4.91 4.70 -32.35
CA THR A 164 6.15 4.78 -31.57
C THR A 164 6.88 6.11 -31.77
N THR A 165 6.58 6.83 -32.85
CA THR A 165 7.18 8.12 -33.21
C THR A 165 6.12 9.21 -33.46
N GLU A 166 6.53 10.48 -33.41
CA GLU A 166 5.64 11.62 -33.74
C GLU A 166 5.24 11.65 -35.23
N ALA A 167 6.09 11.12 -36.11
CA ALA A 167 5.79 10.97 -37.54
C ALA A 167 4.68 9.93 -37.78
N GLU A 168 4.74 8.78 -37.10
CA GLU A 168 3.67 7.79 -37.11
C GLU A 168 2.37 8.35 -36.53
N LEU A 169 2.44 9.11 -35.43
CA LEU A 169 1.27 9.76 -34.84
C LEU A 169 0.60 10.73 -35.83
N ALA A 170 1.40 11.54 -36.54
CA ALA A 170 0.90 12.47 -37.57
C ALA A 170 0.22 11.76 -38.74
N ALA A 171 0.57 10.51 -39.06
CA ALA A 171 -0.08 9.72 -40.11
C ALA A 171 -1.53 9.31 -39.79
N TYR A 172 -1.96 9.43 -38.52
CA TYR A 172 -3.37 9.24 -38.12
C TYR A 172 -4.22 10.51 -38.25
N LYS A 173 -3.61 11.66 -38.63
CA LYS A 173 -4.31 12.94 -38.67
C LYS A 173 -5.47 12.94 -39.66
N GLY A 174 -6.65 13.31 -39.17
CA GLY A 174 -7.92 13.32 -39.89
C GLY A 174 -8.64 11.96 -39.93
N LYS A 175 -8.13 10.91 -39.27
CA LYS A 175 -8.67 9.53 -39.33
C LYS A 175 -9.37 9.08 -38.05
N ILE A 176 -9.18 9.75 -36.91
CA ILE A 176 -9.70 9.30 -35.61
C ILE A 176 -10.89 10.12 -35.09
N LYS A 177 -11.28 11.19 -35.78
CA LYS A 177 -12.43 12.03 -35.41
C LYS A 177 -13.72 11.21 -35.32
N GLY A 178 -14.32 11.17 -34.13
CA GLY A 178 -15.54 10.41 -33.84
C GLY A 178 -15.34 8.90 -33.69
N ALA A 179 -14.13 8.37 -33.83
CA ALA A 179 -13.84 6.94 -33.72
C ALA A 179 -13.64 6.47 -32.26
N ILE A 180 -13.78 5.17 -32.03
CA ILE A 180 -13.31 4.49 -30.81
C ILE A 180 -11.87 4.07 -31.06
N VAL A 181 -10.92 4.62 -30.31
CA VAL A 181 -9.49 4.36 -30.51
C VAL A 181 -8.97 3.35 -29.50
N LEU A 182 -8.41 2.24 -30.00
CA LEU A 182 -7.61 1.30 -29.23
C LEU A 182 -6.18 1.86 -29.12
N ASN A 183 -5.82 2.33 -27.94
CA ASN A 183 -4.63 3.17 -27.71
C ASN A 183 -3.45 2.38 -27.15
N GLY A 184 -2.39 2.26 -27.94
CA GLY A 184 -1.13 1.59 -27.58
C GLY A 184 -1.06 0.12 -27.99
N ALA A 185 0.05 -0.52 -27.63
CA ALA A 185 0.33 -1.91 -28.00
C ALA A 185 -0.66 -2.88 -27.34
N MET A 186 -1.01 -3.93 -28.07
CA MET A 186 -1.66 -5.10 -27.51
C MET A 186 -0.73 -5.77 -26.48
N ARG A 187 -1.29 -6.18 -25.32
CA ARG A 187 -0.56 -6.95 -24.32
C ARG A 187 -0.64 -8.44 -24.68
N GLU A 188 0.50 -9.12 -24.62
CA GLU A 188 0.56 -10.58 -24.66
C GLU A 188 -0.05 -11.17 -23.38
N LEU A 189 -0.98 -12.12 -23.55
CA LEU A 189 -1.63 -12.85 -22.47
C LEU A 189 -1.17 -14.32 -22.55
N PRO A 190 -0.17 -14.74 -21.76
CA PRO A 190 0.28 -16.12 -21.74
C PRO A 190 -0.80 -17.02 -21.12
N ALA A 191 -0.95 -18.23 -21.65
CA ALA A 191 -1.88 -19.21 -21.08
C ALA A 191 -1.38 -19.69 -19.70
N HIS A 192 -2.25 -19.60 -18.69
CA HIS A 192 -1.98 -20.14 -17.35
C HIS A 192 -2.24 -21.65 -17.33
N PHE A 193 -1.18 -22.44 -17.13
CA PHE A 193 -1.27 -23.90 -16.94
C PHE A 193 -1.10 -24.33 -15.48
N ASP A 194 -0.67 -23.41 -14.60
CA ASP A 194 -0.54 -23.66 -13.16
C ASP A 194 -1.92 -23.63 -12.47
N PRO A 195 -2.17 -24.50 -11.47
CA PRO A 195 -3.43 -24.51 -10.74
C PRO A 195 -3.58 -23.24 -9.88
N GLN A 196 -4.62 -22.42 -10.17
CA GLN A 196 -4.95 -21.20 -9.42
C GLN A 196 -5.13 -21.43 -7.90
N ALA A 197 -5.57 -22.63 -7.50
CA ALA A 197 -5.74 -23.03 -6.11
C ALA A 197 -4.95 -24.32 -5.83
N ARG A 198 -4.14 -24.29 -4.77
CA ARG A 198 -3.45 -25.48 -4.23
C ARG A 198 -3.78 -25.64 -2.75
N ARG A 199 -3.90 -26.89 -2.30
CA ARG A 199 -3.97 -27.20 -0.87
C ARG A 199 -2.57 -27.10 -0.28
N TYR A 200 -2.42 -26.37 0.82
CA TYR A 200 -1.18 -26.36 1.60
C TYR A 200 -1.04 -27.68 2.37
N SER A 201 0.19 -28.18 2.48
CA SER A 201 0.49 -29.29 3.39
C SER A 201 0.54 -28.82 4.84
N ASP A 202 0.44 -29.75 5.80
CA ASP A 202 0.50 -29.43 7.23
C ASP A 202 1.85 -28.77 7.59
N ASP A 203 2.96 -29.17 6.95
CA ASP A 203 4.27 -28.54 7.08
C ASP A 203 4.31 -27.10 6.55
N GLU A 204 3.60 -26.81 5.45
CA GLU A 204 3.49 -25.45 4.93
C GLU A 204 2.65 -24.56 5.86
N LEU A 205 1.53 -25.09 6.36
CA LEU A 205 0.68 -24.40 7.33
C LEU A 205 1.43 -24.12 8.64
N LEU A 206 2.21 -25.08 9.13
CA LEU A 206 3.04 -24.91 10.33
C LEU A 206 4.11 -23.83 10.13
N LYS A 207 4.78 -23.79 8.97
CA LYS A 207 5.73 -22.72 8.62
C LYS A 207 5.06 -21.35 8.53
N MET A 208 3.84 -21.24 8.02
CA MET A 208 3.08 -19.99 7.99
C MET A 208 2.66 -19.55 9.41
N ALA A 209 2.22 -20.47 10.26
CA ALA A 209 1.87 -20.19 11.65
C ALA A 209 3.09 -19.76 12.49
N GLN A 210 4.27 -20.27 12.17
CA GLN A 210 5.55 -19.91 12.80
C GLN A 210 6.25 -18.71 12.14
N ALA A 211 5.68 -18.11 11.10
CA ALA A 211 6.30 -17.00 10.39
C ALA A 211 6.55 -15.81 11.34
N THR A 212 7.80 -15.32 11.37
CA THR A 212 8.15 -14.13 12.14
C THR A 212 7.39 -12.91 11.63
N LYS A 213 7.15 -11.94 12.52
CA LYS A 213 6.52 -10.67 12.13
C LYS A 213 7.24 -10.07 10.92
N PRO A 214 6.53 -9.57 9.90
CA PRO A 214 7.16 -8.97 8.74
C PRO A 214 8.01 -7.78 9.17
N GLU A 215 9.30 -7.84 8.86
CA GLU A 215 10.23 -6.73 9.07
C GLU A 215 9.73 -5.47 8.34
N PRO A 216 9.86 -4.26 8.92
CA PRO A 216 9.49 -3.02 8.25
C PRO A 216 10.22 -2.90 6.91
N GLY A 217 9.46 -2.99 5.81
CA GLY A 217 10.02 -3.05 4.47
C GLY A 217 10.97 -1.89 4.20
N ALA A 218 12.22 -2.22 3.85
CA ALA A 218 13.26 -1.22 3.60
C ALA A 218 12.76 -0.17 2.61
N ARG A 219 12.87 1.11 2.98
CA ARG A 219 12.32 2.24 2.21
C ARG A 219 12.95 2.27 0.82
N ARG A 220 12.21 1.75 -0.16
CA ARG A 220 12.65 1.58 -1.54
C ARG A 220 13.11 2.94 -2.08
N PRO A 221 14.39 3.10 -2.49
CA PRO A 221 14.93 4.41 -2.84
C PRO A 221 14.17 5.02 -4.02
N THR A 222 13.85 6.30 -3.93
CA THR A 222 13.15 7.04 -4.98
C THR A 222 14.04 7.13 -6.22
N GLN A 223 13.79 6.27 -7.21
CA GLN A 223 14.56 6.28 -8.46
C GLN A 223 14.14 7.47 -9.32
N THR A 224 15.11 8.32 -9.67
CA THR A 224 14.91 9.39 -10.67
C THR A 224 14.68 8.75 -12.05
N PRO A 225 13.63 9.14 -12.80
CA PRO A 225 13.36 8.58 -14.11
C PRO A 225 14.51 8.77 -15.11
N THR A 226 14.83 7.71 -15.86
CA THR A 226 15.85 7.77 -16.92
C THR A 226 15.44 8.77 -18.02
N PRO A 227 16.39 9.28 -18.84
CA PRO A 227 16.04 10.14 -19.98
C PRO A 227 15.02 9.49 -20.92
N GLU A 228 15.14 8.19 -21.17
CA GLU A 228 14.23 7.39 -21.99
C GLU A 228 12.82 7.32 -21.38
N GLN A 229 12.72 7.09 -20.07
CA GLN A 229 11.43 7.08 -19.35
C GLN A 229 10.75 8.44 -19.38
N ARG A 230 11.52 9.54 -19.33
CA ARG A 230 11.00 10.91 -19.50
C ARG A 230 10.48 11.13 -20.91
N ALA A 231 11.27 10.83 -21.94
CA ALA A 231 10.85 10.93 -23.34
C ALA A 231 9.59 10.10 -23.65
N ALA A 232 9.51 8.87 -23.14
CA ALA A 232 8.32 8.02 -23.28
C ALA A 232 7.07 8.61 -22.59
N THR A 233 7.24 9.25 -21.43
CA THR A 233 6.16 9.92 -20.70
C THR A 233 5.68 11.18 -21.45
N GLU A 234 6.61 11.97 -21.97
CA GLU A 234 6.33 13.16 -22.79
C GLU A 234 5.61 12.77 -24.08
N PHE A 235 6.07 11.73 -24.79
CA PHE A 235 5.40 11.22 -25.98
C PHE A 235 3.99 10.68 -25.67
N ALA A 236 3.80 9.96 -24.56
CA ALA A 236 2.47 9.51 -24.14
C ALA A 236 1.52 10.69 -23.83
N ALA A 237 2.04 11.78 -23.25
CA ALA A 237 1.27 13.01 -23.04
C ALA A 237 0.90 13.68 -24.38
N LYS A 238 1.86 13.82 -25.32
CA LYS A 238 1.60 14.34 -26.68
C LYS A 238 0.57 13.48 -27.43
N ARG A 239 0.67 12.15 -27.36
CA ARG A 239 -0.30 11.21 -27.95
C ARG A 239 -1.70 11.40 -27.37
N THR A 240 -1.81 11.46 -26.04
CA THR A 240 -3.11 11.68 -25.36
C THR A 240 -3.71 13.05 -25.75
N ARG A 241 -2.88 14.08 -25.89
CA ARG A 241 -3.31 15.42 -26.33
C ARG A 241 -3.80 15.41 -27.79
N PHE A 242 -3.06 14.77 -28.70
CA PHE A 242 -3.44 14.60 -30.11
C PHE A 242 -4.80 13.89 -30.26
N LEU A 243 -4.98 12.78 -29.55
CA LEU A 243 -6.23 12.00 -29.54
C LEU A 243 -7.43 12.84 -29.08
N TYR A 244 -7.22 13.70 -28.08
CA TYR A 244 -8.23 14.63 -27.57
C TYR A 244 -8.54 15.75 -28.58
N ASP A 245 -7.52 16.41 -29.13
CA ASP A 245 -7.67 17.55 -30.04
C ASP A 245 -8.30 17.17 -31.39
N GLU A 246 -8.05 15.96 -31.90
CA GLU A 246 -8.70 15.46 -33.12
C GLU A 246 -10.16 15.01 -32.87
N GLY A 247 -10.56 14.85 -31.60
CA GLY A 247 -11.92 14.48 -31.22
C GLY A 247 -12.24 13.00 -31.39
N ALA A 248 -11.36 12.12 -30.92
CA ALA A 248 -11.71 10.70 -30.72
C ALA A 248 -12.91 10.59 -29.76
N ALA A 249 -13.89 9.75 -30.09
CA ALA A 249 -15.13 9.63 -29.31
C ALA A 249 -14.95 8.82 -28.00
N LEU A 250 -14.05 7.84 -28.03
CA LEU A 250 -13.70 7.03 -26.86
C LEU A 250 -12.25 6.55 -27.00
N LEU A 251 -11.51 6.51 -25.89
CA LEU A 251 -10.19 5.89 -25.81
C LEU A 251 -10.29 4.60 -24.98
N ILE A 252 -9.78 3.51 -25.52
CA ILE A 252 -9.66 2.21 -24.85
C ILE A 252 -8.18 1.89 -24.74
N ASP A 253 -7.67 1.84 -23.51
CA ASP A 253 -6.28 1.45 -23.21
C ASP A 253 -6.23 0.00 -22.74
N ALA A 254 -5.19 -0.74 -23.11
CA ALA A 254 -4.96 -2.07 -22.57
C ALA A 254 -4.67 -2.02 -21.05
N GLY A 255 -5.22 -3.00 -20.31
CA GLY A 255 -4.90 -3.18 -18.89
C GLY A 255 -3.42 -3.54 -18.71
N ARG A 256 -2.73 -2.85 -17.79
CA ARG A 256 -1.29 -3.05 -17.53
C ARG A 256 -0.98 -4.31 -16.73
N ILE A 257 -1.95 -4.80 -15.96
CA ILE A 257 -1.88 -5.94 -15.05
C ILE A 257 -3.25 -6.64 -15.02
N GLY A 258 -3.30 -7.86 -14.48
CA GLY A 258 -4.48 -8.70 -14.39
C GLY A 258 -4.55 -9.74 -15.52
N ASP A 259 -5.20 -10.86 -15.24
CA ASP A 259 -5.50 -11.91 -16.20
C ASP A 259 -6.85 -12.57 -15.86
N ASP A 260 -7.26 -13.59 -16.61
CA ASP A 260 -8.50 -14.35 -16.38
C ASP A 260 -9.75 -13.45 -16.29
N GLY A 261 -9.80 -12.41 -17.13
CA GLY A 261 -10.88 -11.40 -17.15
C GLY A 261 -10.77 -10.30 -16.08
N THR A 262 -9.72 -10.31 -15.25
CA THR A 262 -9.48 -9.26 -14.24
C THR A 262 -8.94 -7.99 -14.89
N VAL A 263 -9.66 -6.87 -14.76
CA VAL A 263 -9.27 -5.56 -15.32
C VAL A 263 -9.08 -4.53 -14.21
N TYR A 264 -7.87 -3.97 -14.14
CA TYR A 264 -7.53 -2.89 -13.20
C TYR A 264 -7.69 -1.53 -13.87
N VAL A 265 -8.50 -0.66 -13.25
CA VAL A 265 -8.86 0.66 -13.78
C VAL A 265 -8.56 1.76 -12.75
N GLN A 266 -8.08 2.91 -13.25
CA GLN A 266 -7.69 4.08 -12.47
C GLN A 266 -8.37 5.35 -13.02
N SER A 267 -7.86 6.53 -12.69
CA SER A 267 -8.30 7.81 -13.25
C SER A 267 -8.15 7.89 -14.77
N ALA A 268 -9.04 8.66 -15.39
CA ALA A 268 -8.90 9.08 -16.78
C ALA A 268 -7.79 10.13 -16.88
N ALA A 269 -6.88 9.96 -17.83
CA ALA A 269 -5.92 11.00 -18.21
C ALA A 269 -6.61 11.97 -19.18
N ILE A 270 -7.29 12.98 -18.64
CA ILE A 270 -7.85 14.07 -19.43
C ILE A 270 -6.77 15.15 -19.55
N PRO A 271 -6.29 15.49 -20.76
CA PRO A 271 -5.38 16.61 -20.94
C PRO A 271 -6.00 17.89 -20.35
N PRO A 272 -5.26 18.69 -19.56
CA PRO A 272 -5.79 19.96 -19.10
C PRO A 272 -6.14 20.85 -20.31
N PRO A 273 -7.17 21.72 -20.19
CA PRO A 273 -7.40 22.75 -21.19
C PRO A 273 -6.11 23.54 -21.38
N THR A 274 -5.78 23.88 -22.63
CA THR A 274 -4.57 24.63 -22.93
C THR A 274 -4.61 25.95 -22.16
N PRO A 275 -3.61 26.28 -21.32
CA PRO A 275 -3.66 27.47 -20.49
C PRO A 275 -3.75 28.71 -21.38
N SER A 276 -4.93 29.32 -21.40
CA SER A 276 -5.21 30.56 -22.10
C SER A 276 -4.73 31.71 -21.23
N GLY A 277 -3.44 32.02 -21.35
CA GLY A 277 -2.77 33.01 -20.51
C GLY A 277 -2.02 32.40 -19.32
N THR A 278 -0.91 33.05 -18.97
CA THR A 278 -0.05 32.72 -17.85
C THR A 278 -0.81 32.88 -16.54
N LEU A 279 -1.03 31.78 -15.80
CA LEU A 279 -1.48 31.87 -14.41
C LEU A 279 -0.39 32.57 -13.58
N PRO A 280 -0.68 33.65 -12.85
CA PRO A 280 0.27 34.22 -11.92
C PRO A 280 0.57 33.20 -10.80
N PRO A 281 1.79 33.23 -10.21
CA PRO A 281 2.13 32.32 -9.13
C PRO A 281 1.16 32.49 -7.94
N PRO A 282 0.87 31.40 -7.19
CA PRO A 282 -0.05 31.47 -6.06
C PRO A 282 0.42 32.49 -5.04
N ALA A 283 -0.48 33.39 -4.64
CA ALA A 283 -0.18 34.42 -3.65
C ALA A 283 0.23 33.76 -2.32
N GLN A 284 1.45 34.05 -1.87
CA GLN A 284 1.90 33.65 -0.54
C GLN A 284 1.02 34.38 0.48
N THR A 285 0.19 33.64 1.20
CA THR A 285 -0.58 34.20 2.30
C THR A 285 0.40 34.47 3.46
N PRO A 286 0.55 35.71 3.95
CA PRO A 286 1.45 36.00 5.05
C PRO A 286 0.98 35.24 6.30
N ALA A 287 1.93 34.69 7.05
CA ALA A 287 1.63 33.96 8.28
C ALA A 287 0.92 34.87 9.30
N PRO A 288 -0.05 34.36 10.07
CA PRO A 288 -0.70 35.14 11.12
C PRO A 288 0.34 35.56 12.16
N SER A 289 0.44 36.86 12.42
CA SER A 289 1.24 37.40 13.52
C SER A 289 0.65 36.96 14.85
N SER A 290 1.43 36.25 15.66
CA SER A 290 1.05 35.84 17.01
C SER A 290 0.73 37.05 17.91
N PRO A 291 -0.25 36.95 18.81
CA PRO A 291 -0.38 37.84 19.97
C PRO A 291 0.70 37.55 21.03
#